data_AF-A0A7S0M4Z9-F1
#
_entry.id   AF-A0A7S0M4Z9-F1
#
_cell.length_a   1.000
_cell.length_b   1.000
_cell.length_c   1.000
_cell.angle_alpha   90.00
_cell.angle_beta   90.00
_cell.angle_gamma   90.00
#
_symmetry.space_group_name_H-M   'P 1'
#
loop_
_entity.id
_entity.type
_entity.pdbx_description
1 polymer ?
#
loop_
_entity_poly.entity_id
_entity_poly.type
_entity_poly.pdbx_seq_one_letter_code
_entity_poly.pdbx_strand_id
1 'polypeptide(L)'
;ALVGVVHTACAPLGPAKGQVSLVLYLVMGWAALLCLDDIRAAVPPDGVWWLVAGGVVYTVGVPWFVLDVLYTEYGIGSVFHLVWHIFVMAASAAHWRAVVLYILPCAILARPAPAQ
;
A
#
# COMPACT_ATOMS: atom_id res chain seq x y z
N ALA A 1 9.44 4.03 7.57
CA ALA A 1 9.96 4.60 6.31
C ALA A 1 11.47 4.81 6.34
N LEU A 2 12.00 5.70 7.20
CA LEU A 2 13.44 6.05 7.23
C LEU A 2 14.38 4.87 7.53
N VAL A 3 14.04 3.99 8.47
CA VAL A 3 14.86 2.80 8.80
C VAL A 3 15.05 1.88 7.58
N GLY A 4 14.03 1.78 6.72
CA GLY A 4 14.10 1.00 5.49
C GLY A 4 14.97 1.61 4.40
N VAL A 5 14.92 2.94 4.28
CA VAL A 5 15.77 3.71 3.37
C VAL A 5 17.24 3.61 3.79
N VAL A 6 17.51 3.72 5.09
CA VAL A 6 18.87 3.61 5.66
C VAL A 6 19.43 2.20 5.47
N HIS A 7 18.63 1.17 5.72
CA HIS A 7 19.07 -0.22 5.51
C HIS A 7 19.34 -0.54 4.03
N THR A 8 18.57 0.06 3.11
CA THR A 8 18.77 -0.10 1.66
C THR A 8 19.95 0.71 1.12
N ALA A 9 20.26 1.85 1.74
CA ALA A 9 21.37 2.73 1.35
C ALA A 9 22.74 2.26 1.89
N CYS A 10 22.79 1.60 3.05
CA CYS A 10 24.06 1.22 3.70
C CYS A 10 24.53 -0.22 3.42
N ALA A 11 23.69 -1.11 2.88
CA ALA A 11 24.11 -2.47 2.57
C ALA A 11 24.87 -2.52 1.22
N PRO A 12 26.12 -3.00 1.16
CA PRO A 12 26.85 -3.13 -0.09
C PRO A 12 26.13 -4.13 -1.00
N LEU A 13 25.89 -3.66 -2.22
CA LEU A 13 25.31 -4.33 -3.39
C LEU A 13 25.54 -5.87 -3.41
N GLY A 14 24.58 -6.61 -2.85
CA GLY A 14 24.52 -8.07 -2.90
C GLY A 14 23.16 -8.56 -3.43
N PRO A 15 23.04 -9.85 -3.83
CA PRO A 15 21.86 -10.43 -4.52
C PRO A 15 20.54 -10.40 -3.74
N ALA A 16 20.51 -9.84 -2.53
CA ALA A 16 19.35 -9.74 -1.65
C ALA A 16 18.38 -8.57 -1.97
N LYS A 17 18.64 -7.79 -3.03
CA LYS A 17 17.88 -6.56 -3.37
C LYS A 17 16.38 -6.79 -3.59
N GLY A 18 15.98 -7.96 -4.11
CA GLY A 18 14.57 -8.29 -4.38
C GLY A 18 13.71 -8.47 -3.12
N GLN A 19 14.28 -9.08 -2.06
CA GLN A 19 13.52 -9.42 -0.85
C GLN A 19 13.39 -8.25 0.12
N VAL A 20 14.42 -7.39 0.21
CA VAL A 20 14.38 -6.18 1.06
C VAL A 20 13.33 -5.18 0.56
N SER A 21 13.19 -5.04 -0.75
CA SER A 21 12.15 -4.17 -1.35
C SER A 21 10.74 -4.67 -1.04
N LEU A 22 10.51 -5.99 -1.11
CA LEU A 22 9.20 -6.60 -0.84
C LEU A 22 8.72 -6.36 0.60
N VAL A 23 9.61 -6.56 1.58
CA VAL A 23 9.31 -6.34 3.00
C VAL A 23 9.01 -4.86 3.25
N LEU A 24 9.76 -3.95 2.62
CA LEU A 24 9.51 -2.52 2.71
C LEU A 24 8.18 -2.10 2.07
N TYR A 25 7.80 -2.69 0.95
CA TYR A 25 6.52 -2.46 0.30
C TYR A 25 5.33 -2.96 1.12
N LEU A 26 5.44 -4.16 1.72
CA LEU A 26 4.42 -4.73 2.61
C LEU A 26 4.21 -3.89 3.87
N VAL A 27 5.30 -3.47 4.52
CA VAL A 27 5.25 -2.61 5.71
C VAL A 27 4.69 -1.22 5.36
N MET A 28 5.00 -0.68 4.18
CA MET A 28 4.44 0.59 3.73
C MET A 28 2.95 0.50 3.43
N GLY A 29 2.47 -0.61 2.85
CA GLY A 29 1.05 -0.83 2.54
C GLY A 29 0.16 -0.97 3.77
N TRP A 30 0.68 -1.52 4.87
CA TRP A 30 -0.06 -1.69 6.13
C TRP A 30 0.19 -0.57 7.16
N ALA A 31 0.94 0.47 6.81
CA ALA A 31 1.18 1.61 7.69
C ALA A 31 -0.12 2.31 8.14
N ALA A 32 -1.21 2.17 7.38
CA ALA A 32 -2.53 2.66 7.76
C ALA A 32 -3.06 2.05 9.09
N LEU A 33 -2.60 0.85 9.48
CA LEU A 33 -2.96 0.27 10.79
C LEU A 33 -2.35 1.05 11.96
N LEU A 34 -1.20 1.70 11.76
CA LEU A 34 -0.54 2.45 12.83
C LEU A 34 -1.36 3.67 13.28
N CYS A 35 -2.22 4.18 12.39
CA CYS A 35 -3.11 5.31 12.67
C CYS A 35 -4.59 4.88 12.64
N LEU A 36 -4.89 3.59 12.84
CA LEU A 36 -6.26 3.08 12.68
C LEU A 36 -7.25 3.72 13.65
N ASP A 37 -6.83 4.01 14.87
CA ASP A 37 -7.68 4.65 15.89
C ASP A 37 -8.04 6.08 15.49
N ASP A 38 -7.06 6.86 15.01
CA ASP A 38 -7.30 8.21 14.48
C ASP A 38 -8.20 8.18 13.24
N ILE A 39 -7.99 7.22 12.34
CA ILE A 39 -8.80 7.04 11.13
C ILE A 39 -10.25 6.69 11.50
N ARG A 40 -10.47 5.80 12.47
CA ARG A 40 -11.82 5.41 12.91
C ARG A 40 -12.56 6.56 13.61
N ALA A 41 -11.85 7.43 14.31
CA ALA A 41 -12.43 8.61 14.94
C ALA A 41 -12.81 9.70 13.92
N ALA A 42 -12.05 9.81 12.83
CA ALA A 42 -12.18 10.89 11.84
C ALA A 42 -12.93 10.50 10.55
N VAL A 43 -13.07 9.21 10.23
CA VAL A 43 -13.61 8.75 8.94
C VAL A 43 -14.84 7.88 9.16
N PRO A 44 -15.91 8.04 8.35
CA PRO A 44 -17.06 7.15 8.39
C PRO A 44 -16.68 5.67 8.23
N PRO A 45 -17.42 4.73 8.85
CA PRO A 45 -17.11 3.29 8.80
C PRO A 45 -16.94 2.74 7.38
N ASP A 46 -17.72 3.26 6.43
CA ASP A 46 -17.65 2.85 5.02
C ASP A 46 -16.30 3.20 4.37
N GLY A 47 -15.69 4.34 4.74
CA GLY A 47 -14.36 4.72 4.25
C GLY A 47 -13.26 3.80 4.79
N VAL A 48 -13.41 3.34 6.03
CA VAL A 48 -12.52 2.34 6.63
C VAL A 48 -12.62 1.00 5.90
N TRP A 49 -13.82 0.59 5.48
CA TRP A 49 -13.98 -0.63 4.70
C TRP A 49 -13.26 -0.60 3.36
N TRP A 50 -13.25 0.55 2.66
CA TRP A 50 -12.47 0.70 1.43
C TRP A 50 -10.96 0.60 1.64
N LEU A 51 -10.45 1.13 2.76
CA LEU A 51 -9.04 1.00 3.14
C LEU A 51 -8.67 -0.46 3.43
N VAL A 52 -9.49 -1.16 4.23
CA VAL A 52 -9.30 -2.57 4.56
C VAL A 52 -9.38 -3.44 3.30
N ALA A 53 -10.37 -3.20 2.44
CA ALA A 53 -10.51 -3.91 1.18
C ALA A 53 -9.28 -3.70 0.27
N GLY A 54 -8.76 -2.48 0.20
CA GLY A 54 -7.51 -2.19 -0.52
C GLY A 54 -6.31 -2.97 0.05
N GLY A 55 -6.17 -3.03 1.38
CA GLY A 55 -5.13 -3.82 2.05
C GLY A 55 -5.23 -5.33 1.79
N VAL A 56 -6.46 -5.87 1.76
CA VAL A 56 -6.71 -7.28 1.42
C VAL A 56 -6.33 -7.55 -0.03
N VAL A 57 -6.79 -6.73 -0.98
CA VAL A 57 -6.47 -6.89 -2.42
C VAL A 57 -4.95 -6.82 -2.65
N TYR A 58 -4.26 -5.91 -1.97
CA TYR A 58 -2.81 -5.82 -2.01
C TYR A 58 -2.13 -7.10 -1.50
N THR A 59 -2.61 -7.64 -0.37
CA THR A 59 -2.07 -8.86 0.24
C THR A 59 -2.29 -10.08 -0.65
N VAL A 60 -3.44 -10.17 -1.33
CA VAL A 60 -3.72 -11.22 -2.32
C VAL A 60 -2.79 -11.14 -3.53
N GLY A 61 -2.25 -9.95 -3.87
CA GLY A 61 -1.25 -9.80 -4.92
C GLY A 61 0.15 -10.31 -4.53
N VAL A 62 0.47 -10.46 -3.24
CA VAL A 62 1.82 -10.82 -2.77
C VAL A 62 2.32 -12.17 -3.28
N PRO A 63 1.52 -13.26 -3.30
CA PRO A 63 2.00 -14.52 -3.86
C PRO A 63 2.42 -14.41 -5.33
N TRP A 64 1.82 -13.51 -6.12
CA TRP A 64 2.17 -13.29 -7.52
C TRP A 64 3.50 -12.56 -7.65
N PHE A 65 3.81 -11.65 -6.72
CA PHE A 65 5.16 -11.08 -6.62
C PHE A 65 6.20 -12.14 -6.26
N VAL A 66 5.89 -13.03 -5.31
CA VAL A 66 6.81 -14.11 -4.94
C VAL A 66 7.07 -15.05 -6.12
N LEU A 67 6.02 -15.37 -6.89
CA LEU A 67 6.14 -16.15 -8.12
C LEU A 67 6.98 -15.43 -9.18
N ASP A 68 6.83 -14.12 -9.36
CA ASP A 68 7.70 -13.33 -10.24
C ASP A 68 9.19 -13.53 -9.88
N VAL A 69 9.54 -13.35 -8.61
CA VAL A 69 10.92 -13.53 -8.13
C VAL A 69 11.43 -14.96 -8.33
N LEU A 70 10.61 -15.98 -8.03
CA LEU A 70 10.99 -17.39 -8.17
C LEU A 70 11.16 -17.81 -9.63
N TYR A 71 10.35 -17.27 -10.54
CA TYR A 71 10.32 -17.67 -11.94
C TYR A 71 11.07 -16.71 -12.88
N THR A 72 11.72 -15.67 -12.33
CA THR A 72 12.57 -14.74 -13.08
C THR A 72 13.75 -15.45 -13.75
N GLU A 73 14.37 -16.42 -13.07
CA GLU A 73 15.50 -17.21 -13.63
C GLU A 73 15.08 -18.07 -14.85
N TYR A 74 13.80 -18.44 -14.93
CA TYR A 74 13.23 -19.24 -16.01
C TYR A 74 12.69 -18.39 -17.18
N GLY A 75 12.86 -17.07 -17.15
CA GLY A 75 12.43 -16.15 -18.21
C GLY A 75 10.92 -15.87 -18.29
N ILE A 76 10.13 -16.41 -17.36
CA ILE A 76 8.66 -16.26 -17.31
C ILE A 76 8.15 -15.38 -16.14
N GLY A 77 9.05 -14.87 -15.28
CA GLY A 77 8.71 -13.99 -14.15
C GLY A 77 7.85 -12.77 -14.54
N SER A 78 8.15 -12.15 -15.70
CA SER A 78 7.49 -10.94 -16.21
C SER A 78 5.95 -11.04 -16.27
N VAL A 79 5.41 -12.23 -16.49
CA VAL A 79 3.94 -12.45 -16.54
C VAL A 79 3.35 -12.32 -15.13
N PHE A 80 3.99 -12.90 -14.12
CA PHE A 80 3.57 -12.80 -12.73
C PHE A 80 3.74 -11.37 -12.19
N HIS A 81 4.78 -10.66 -12.64
CA HIS A 81 4.99 -9.24 -12.34
C HIS A 81 3.83 -8.37 -12.81
N LEU A 82 3.34 -8.60 -14.04
CA LEU A 82 2.20 -7.87 -14.59
C LEU A 82 0.93 -8.13 -13.76
N VAL A 83 0.68 -9.38 -13.39
CA VAL A 83 -0.49 -9.72 -12.57
C VAL A 83 -0.38 -9.08 -11.19
N TRP A 84 0.81 -9.08 -10.58
CA TRP A 84 1.07 -8.35 -9.34
C TRP A 84 0.71 -6.86 -9.46
N HIS A 85 1.11 -6.21 -10.55
CA HIS A 85 0.75 -4.81 -10.80
C HIS A 85 -0.76 -4.59 -10.89
N ILE A 86 -1.53 -5.53 -11.46
CA ILE A 86 -3.00 -5.42 -11.52
C ILE A 86 -3.59 -5.38 -10.09
N PHE A 87 -3.11 -6.24 -9.18
CA PHE A 87 -3.53 -6.21 -7.78
C PHE A 87 -3.14 -4.90 -7.09
N VAL A 88 -1.92 -4.39 -7.31
CA VAL A 88 -1.45 -3.12 -6.73
C VAL A 88 -2.28 -1.94 -7.23
N MET A 89 -2.62 -1.92 -8.52
CA MET A 89 -3.46 -0.88 -9.13
C MET A 89 -4.89 -0.94 -8.59
N ALA A 90 -5.47 -2.13 -8.45
CA ALA A 90 -6.79 -2.32 -7.86
C ALA A 90 -6.83 -1.88 -6.39
N ALA A 91 -5.81 -2.23 -5.60
CA ALA A 91 -5.67 -1.78 -4.23
C ALA A 91 -5.54 -0.25 -4.13
N SER A 92 -4.75 0.36 -5.01
CA SER A 92 -4.57 1.82 -5.08
C SER A 92 -5.86 2.54 -5.45
N ALA A 93 -6.65 1.98 -6.38
CA ALA A 93 -7.95 2.51 -6.75
C ALA A 93 -8.95 2.47 -5.57
N ALA A 94 -8.93 1.40 -4.77
CA ALA A 94 -9.74 1.33 -3.54
C ALA A 94 -9.34 2.40 -2.51
N HIS A 95 -8.04 2.62 -2.30
CA HIS A 95 -7.53 3.68 -1.43
C HIS A 95 -7.91 5.08 -1.94
N TRP A 96 -7.74 5.33 -3.24
CA TRP A 96 -8.15 6.59 -3.86
C TRP A 96 -9.65 6.85 -3.64
N ARG A 97 -10.49 5.82 -3.80
CA ARG A 97 -11.93 5.92 -3.56
C ARG A 97 -12.25 6.23 -2.09
N ALA A 98 -11.53 5.62 -1.15
CA ALA A 98 -11.66 5.93 0.28
C ALA A 98 -11.36 7.42 0.54
N VAL A 99 -10.29 7.94 -0.04
CA VAL A 99 -9.86 9.33 0.14
C VAL A 99 -10.88 10.30 -0.45
N VAL A 100 -11.27 10.12 -1.71
CA VAL A 100 -12.13 11.08 -2.43
C VAL A 100 -13.56 11.10 -1.88
N LEU A 101 -14.12 9.94 -1.52
CA LEU A 101 -15.52 9.84 -1.13
C LEU A 101 -15.76 10.00 0.37
N TYR A 102 -14.77 9.73 1.23
CA TYR A 102 -14.99 9.71 2.67
C TYR A 102 -14.07 10.66 3.42
N ILE A 103 -12.78 10.67 3.12
CA ILE A 103 -11.80 11.49 3.86
C ILE A 103 -11.90 12.96 3.45
N LEU A 104 -11.92 13.25 2.15
CA LEU A 104 -11.96 14.64 1.64
C LEU A 104 -13.25 15.37 2.05
N PRO A 105 -14.46 14.79 1.92
CA PRO A 105 -15.68 15.45 2.40
C PRO A 105 -15.66 15.69 3.90
N CYS A 106 -15.16 14.73 4.69
CA CYS A 106 -15.07 14.90 6.14
C CYS A 106 -14.08 16.02 6.51
N ALA A 107 -12.95 16.14 5.82
CA ALA A 107 -11.98 17.21 6.04
C ALA A 107 -12.53 18.60 5.65
N ILE A 108 -13.31 18.69 4.57
CA ILE A 108 -13.94 19.94 4.13
C ILE A 108 -15.01 20.37 5.13
N LEU A 109 -15.85 19.44 5.60
CA LEU A 109 -16.92 19.74 6.57
C LEU A 109 -16.37 20.07 7.96
N ALA A 110 -15.24 19.50 8.35
CA ALA A 110 -14.57 19.82 9.61
C ALA A 110 -13.83 21.17 9.60
N ARG A 111 -13.70 21.83 8.45
CA ARG A 111 -13.02 23.12 8.33
C ARG A 111 -13.91 24.22 8.95
N PRO A 112 -13.45 24.96 9.97
CA PRO A 112 -14.17 26.13 10.45
C PRO A 112 -14.33 27.15 9.33
N ALA A 113 -15.52 27.75 9.20
CA ALA A 113 -15.80 28.75 8.18
C ALA A 113 -14.74 29.87 8.21
N PRO A 114 -14.29 30.37 7.05
CA PRO A 114 -13.37 31.51 7.05
C PRO A 114 -14.03 32.67 7.79
N ALA A 115 -13.36 33.16 8.84
CA ALA A 115 -13.77 34.37 9.54
C ALA A 115 -13.88 35.50 8.51
N GLN A 116 -15.09 36.02 8.34
CA GLN A 116 -15.37 37.17 7.48
C GLN A 116 -15.10 38.46 8.23
#